data_AF-A0A174GBV4-F1
#
_entry.id   AF-A0A174GBV4-F1
#
_cell.length_a   1.000
_cell.length_b   1.000
_cell.length_c   1.000
_cell.angle_alpha   90.00
_cell.angle_beta   90.00
_cell.angle_gamma   90.00
#
_symmetry.space_group_name_H-M   'P 1'
#
loop_
_entity.id
_entity.type
_entity.pdbx_description
1 polymer ?
#
loop_
_entity_poly.entity_id
_entity_poly.type
_entity_poly.pdbx_seq_one_letter_code
_entity_poly.pdbx_strand_id
1 'polypeptide(L)' 'MAKKYGVTVPQLCIRYDIQLGMIVLPKTANPEHMKINADLGFVISGEDMEALKNVEKIRDYGEHGGFPVFGGKM' A
#
# COMPACT_ATOMS: atom_id res chain seq x y z
N MET A 1 -2.63 11.25 3.49
CA MET A 1 -3.01 10.50 4.72
C MET A 1 -1.82 10.25 5.65
N ALA A 2 -0.70 9.67 5.21
CA ALA A 2 0.44 9.30 6.07
C ALA A 2 0.89 10.38 7.07
N LYS A 3 0.90 11.65 6.64
CA LYS A 3 1.17 12.82 7.50
C LYS A 3 0.32 12.88 8.77
N LYS A 4 -0.96 12.45 8.74
CA LYS A 4 -1.88 12.38 9.89
C LYS A 4 -1.34 11.48 11.01
N TYR A 5 -0.57 10.45 10.64
CA TYR A 5 0.01 9.47 11.55
C TYR A 5 1.49 9.75 11.86
N GLY A 6 2.09 10.78 11.27
CA GLY A 6 3.51 11.08 11.44
C GLY A 6 4.45 10.03 10.81
N VAL A 7 3.95 9.23 9.87
CA VAL A 7 4.71 8.14 9.22
C VAL A 7 4.94 8.43 7.73
N THR A 8 5.82 7.65 7.11
CA THR A 8 6.07 7.69 5.67
C THR A 8 4.94 7.03 4.88
N VAL A 9 4.85 7.35 3.58
CA VAL A 9 3.87 6.71 2.68
C VAL A 9 4.07 5.18 2.62
N PRO A 10 5.30 4.63 2.47
CA PRO A 10 5.52 3.19 2.53
C PRO A 10 5.02 2.53 3.81
N GLN A 11 5.27 3.14 4.98
CA GLN A 11 4.76 2.63 6.26
C GLN A 11 3.22 2.57 6.28
N LEU A 12 2.54 3.60 5.77
CA LEU A 12 1.08 3.59 5.66
C LEU A 12 0.60 2.44 4.76
N CYS A 13 1.22 2.25 3.59
CA CYS A 13 0.86 1.15 2.67
C CYS A 13 1.07 -0.22 3.31
N ILE A 14 2.23 -0.46 3.94
CA ILE A 14 2.53 -1.74 4.59
C ILE A 14 1.55 -1.99 5.74
N ARG A 15 1.26 -0.97 6.56
CA ARG A 15 0.31 -1.10 7.67
C ARG A 15 -1.11 -1.38 7.20
N TYR A 16 -1.53 -0.79 6.09
CA TYR A 16 -2.82 -1.03 5.47
C TYR A 16 -3.02 -2.50 5.12
N ASP A 17 -2.06 -3.09 4.39
CA ASP A 17 -2.12 -4.50 3.99
C ASP A 17 -2.13 -5.44 5.23
N ILE A 18 -1.31 -5.13 6.24
CA ILE A 18 -1.31 -5.89 7.50
C ILE A 18 -2.67 -5.81 8.22
N GLN A 19 -3.31 -4.64 8.25
CA GLN A 19 -4.63 -4.49 8.87
C GLN A 19 -5.75 -5.16 8.06
N LEU A 20 -5.54 -5.45 6.78
CA LEU A 20 -6.40 -6.30 5.97
C LEU A 20 -6.16 -7.81 6.23
N GLY A 21 -5.20 -8.17 7.08
CA GLY A 21 -4.85 -9.56 7.37
C GLY A 21 -3.88 -10.19 6.38
N MET A 22 -3.19 -9.38 5.56
CA MET A 22 -2.26 -9.85 4.54
C MET A 22 -0.84 -10.01 5.09
N ILE A 23 -0.03 -10.82 4.42
CA ILE A 23 1.42 -10.87 4.62
C ILE A 23 2.09 -9.92 3.61
N VAL A 24 2.95 -9.02 4.09
CA VAL A 24 3.61 -8.00 3.27
C VAL A 24 5.10 -8.31 3.12
N LEU A 25 5.61 -8.22 1.90
CA LEU A 25 7.02 -8.47 1.57
C LEU A 25 7.67 -7.21 0.94
N PRO A 26 7.96 -6.17 1.74
CA PRO A 26 8.51 -4.92 1.22
C PRO A 26 9.97 -5.13 0.75
N LYS A 27 10.19 -5.03 -0.55
CA LYS A 27 11.53 -5.18 -1.14
C LYS A 27 12.35 -3.90 -1.01
N THR A 28 13.54 -4.01 -0.43
CA THR A 28 14.54 -2.93 -0.45
C THR A 28 15.95 -3.49 -0.30
N ALA A 29 16.94 -2.82 -0.88
CA ALA A 29 18.37 -3.08 -0.61
C ALA A 29 18.98 -2.01 0.32
N ASN A 30 18.23 -0.94 0.63
CA ASN A 30 18.66 0.13 1.52
C ASN A 30 18.36 -0.25 2.98
N PRO A 31 19.38 -0.35 3.86
CA PRO A 31 19.20 -0.70 5.28
C PRO A 31 18.28 0.25 6.04
N GLU A 32 18.33 1.56 5.77
CA GLU A 32 17.45 2.54 6.42
C GLU A 32 15.99 2.29 6.05
N HIS A 33 15.72 1.95 4.79
CA HIS A 33 14.37 1.56 4.39
C HIS A 33 13.94 0.24 5.03
N MET A 34 14.84 -0.73 5.25
CA MET A 34 14.49 -1.96 5.97
C MET A 34 13.99 -1.64 7.39
N LYS A 35 14.72 -0.76 8.09
CA LYS A 35 14.35 -0.31 9.43
C LYS A 35 13.03 0.45 9.43
N ILE A 36 12.86 1.43 8.54
CA ILE A 36 11.64 2.25 8.45
C ILE A 36 10.43 1.40 8.05
N ASN A 37 10.58 0.46 7.12
CA ASN A 37 9.48 -0.42 6.68
C ASN A 37 9.01 -1.37 7.79
N ALA A 38 9.88 -1.73 8.74
CA ALA A 38 9.54 -2.57 9.88
C ALA A 38 8.94 -1.78 11.06
N ASP A 39 9.14 -0.46 11.11
CA ASP A 39 8.61 0.40 12.17
C ASP A 39 7.12 0.73 11.92
N LEU A 40 6.24 -0.14 12.40
CA LEU A 40 4.80 -0.11 12.13
C LEU A 40 3.96 -0.03 13.42
N GLY A 41 4.47 0.67 14.44
CA GLY A 41 3.86 0.81 15.77
C GLY A 41 2.58 1.66 15.85
N PHE A 42 1.88 1.87 14.73
CA PHE A 42 0.67 2.69 14.64
C PHE A 42 -0.52 1.89 14.11
N VAL A 43 -1.73 2.44 14.25
CA VAL A 43 -2.98 1.83 13.75
C VAL A 43 -3.68 2.84 12.86
N ILE A 44 -4.07 2.41 11.66
CA ILE A 44 -4.93 3.19 10.77
C ILE A 44 -6.36 3.12 11.31
N SER A 45 -7.01 4.27 11.49
CA SER A 45 -8.39 4.32 12.00
C SER A 45 -9.38 3.62 11.06
N GLY A 46 -10.52 3.18 11.58
CA GLY A 46 -11.56 2.55 10.77
C GLY A 46 -12.02 3.43 9.61
N GLU A 47 -12.21 4.74 9.87
CA GLU A 47 -12.56 5.73 8.84
C GLU A 47 -11.51 5.80 7.71
N ASP A 48 -10.22 5.86 8.07
CA ASP A 48 -9.15 5.95 7.07
C ASP A 48 -8.98 4.61 6.33
N MET A 49 -9.20 3.47 7.00
CA MET A 49 -9.25 2.15 6.35
C MET A 49 -10.39 2.09 5.32
N GLU A 50 -11.58 2.62 5.63
CA GLU A 50 -12.67 2.72 4.66
C GLU A 50 -12.31 3.64 3.49
N ALA A 51 -11.69 4.79 3.76
CA ALA A 51 -11.25 5.70 2.71
C ALA A 51 -10.22 5.04 1.77
N LEU A 52 -9.27 4.28 2.32
CA LEU A 52 -8.26 3.56 1.53
C LEU A 52 -8.86 2.43 0.68
N LYS A 53 -9.84 1.69 1.23
CA LYS A 53 -10.56 0.63 0.49
C LYS A 53 -11.35 1.17 -0.69
N ASN A 54 -11.77 2.43 -0.62
CA ASN A 54 -12.57 3.11 -1.65
C ASN A 54 -11.74 4.07 -2.51
N VAL A 55 -10.42 3.93 -2.53
CA VAL A 55 -9.58 4.70 -3.45
C VAL A 55 -9.96 4.39 -4.90
N GLU A 56 -9.79 5.37 -5.79
CA GLU A 56 -10.11 5.19 -7.20
C GLU A 56 -9.32 4.00 -7.79
N LYS A 57 -10.04 3.10 -8.45
CA LYS A 57 -9.42 1.96 -9.14
C LYS A 57 -8.57 2.46 -10.30
N ILE A 58 -7.45 1.78 -10.53
CA ILE A 58 -6.60 2.01 -11.70
C ILE A 58 -7.45 1.87 -12.96
N ARG A 59 -7.50 2.92 -13.78
CA ARG A 59 -8.33 2.98 -14.99
C ARG A 59 -7.69 2.24 -16.17
N ASP A 60 -6.38 2.39 -16.33
CA ASP A 60 -5.59 1.73 -17.36
C ASP A 60 -4.14 1.49 -16.87
N TYR A 61 -3.47 0.51 -17.48
CA TYR A 61 -2.07 0.16 -17.20
C TYR A 61 -1.10 0.83 -18.19
N GLY A 62 -1.53 1.89 -18.88
CA GLY A 62 -0.74 2.63 -19.87
C GLY A 62 -0.20 1.74 -20.99
N GLU A 63 1.09 1.89 -21.28
CA GLU A 63 1.80 1.10 -22.29
C GLU A 63 1.79 -0.42 -22.03
N HIS A 64 1.52 -0.85 -20.80
CA HIS A 64 1.43 -2.26 -20.41
C HIS A 64 0.00 -2.82 -20.50
N GLY A 65 -0.99 -2.03 -20.92
CA GLY A 65 -2.38 -2.48 -21.05
C GLY A 65 -2.59 -3.60 -22.07
N GLY A 66 -1.64 -3.83 -22.98
CA GLY A 66 -1.67 -4.91 -23.96
C GLY A 66 -1.40 -6.31 -23.39
N PHE A 67 -0.89 -6.43 -22.16
CA PHE A 67 -0.68 -7.74 -21.55
C PHE A 67 -2.03 -8.36 -21.12
N PRO A 68 -2.30 -9.65 -21.44
CA PRO A 68 -3.58 -10.30 -21.13
C PRO A 68 -3.97 -10.25 -19.64
N VAL A 69 -2.98 -10.21 -18.75
CA VAL A 69 -3.19 -10.19 -17.29
C VAL A 69 -3.66 -8.83 -16.75
N PHE A 70 -3.47 -7.74 -17.51
CA PHE A 70 -3.77 -6.37 -17.08
C PHE A 70 -5.04 -5.80 -17.76
N GLY A 71 -5.68 -6.54 -18.67
CA GLY A 71 -6.78 -6.05 -19.51
C GLY A 71 -8.18 -6.12 -18.90
N GLY A 72 -8.36 -6.66 -17.69
CA GLY A 72 -9.67 -6.76 -17.02
C GLY A 72 -10.74 -7.60 -17.76
N LYS A 73 -10.38 -8.21 -18.90
CA LYS A 73 -11.19 -9.17 -19.64
C LYS A 73 -10.69 -10.56 -19.28
N MET A 74 -11.44 -11.27 -18.45
CA MET A 74 -11.47 -12.73 -18.48
C MET A 74 -12.20 -13.19 -19.74
#